data_AF-A0A7X9P1M9-F1
#
_entry.id   AF-A0A7X9P1M9-F1
#
_cell.length_a   1.000
_cell.length_b   1.000
_cell.length_c   1.000
_cell.angle_alpha   90.00
_cell.angle_beta   90.00
_cell.angle_gamma   90.00
#
_symmetry.space_group_name_H-M   'P 1'
#
loop_
_entity.id
_entity.type
_entity.pdbx_description
1 polymer ?
#
loop_
_entity_poly.entity_id
_entity_poly.type
_entity_poly.pdbx_seq_one_letter_code
_entity_poly.pdbx_strand_id
1 'polypeptide(L)'
;MKTSLKSKIGLGIIVLGVIFPVFSVIVPFLGLSKGMTATIITLMVVGAPEVCLLVGGILAGKEGVDLVKGKIKKMLGLPAEEYPATSTQYKIGVGCIIAWFIITVASGYLPNIFEDPFVKDNLLYLSIGTDILLILGVFAFGGNQMITKLGEAFRWQPWVLPEKEK
;
A
#
# COMPACT_ATOMS: atom_id res chain seq x y z
N MET A 1 -1.81 -24.76 -2.20
CA MET A 1 -0.57 -24.45 -1.48
C MET A 1 -0.84 -24.52 0.02
N LYS A 2 -0.17 -25.39 0.79
CA LYS A 2 -0.30 -25.40 2.27
C LYS A 2 0.53 -24.25 2.82
N THR A 3 -0.12 -23.24 3.40
CA THR A 3 0.59 -22.13 4.05
C THR A 3 1.23 -22.60 5.35
N SER A 4 2.50 -22.24 5.54
CA SER A 4 3.23 -22.49 6.77
C SER A 4 2.58 -21.79 7.97
N LEU A 5 2.76 -22.33 9.18
CA LEU A 5 2.22 -21.73 10.41
C LEU A 5 2.77 -20.30 10.61
N LYS A 6 4.06 -20.09 10.30
CA LYS A 6 4.71 -18.78 10.32
C LYS A 6 3.99 -17.79 9.40
N SER A 7 3.67 -18.21 8.18
CA SER A 7 2.96 -17.36 7.21
C SER A 7 1.56 -17.00 7.67
N LYS A 8 0.82 -17.93 8.29
CA LYS A 8 -0.50 -17.66 8.88
C LYS A 8 -0.44 -16.66 10.04
N ILE A 9 0.56 -16.79 10.92
CA ILE A 9 0.78 -15.84 12.01
C ILE A 9 1.11 -14.46 11.43
N GLY A 10 2.01 -14.39 10.45
CA GLY A 10 2.36 -13.13 9.78
C GLY A 10 1.15 -12.44 9.15
N LEU A 11 0.31 -13.18 8.42
CA LEU A 11 -0.95 -12.67 7.88
C LEU A 11 -1.92 -12.20 8.97
N GLY A 12 -2.01 -12.91 10.09
CA GLY A 12 -2.83 -12.50 11.23
C GLY A 12 -2.37 -11.18 11.84
N ILE A 13 -1.06 -10.99 11.98
CA ILE A 13 -0.46 -9.74 12.47
C ILE A 13 -0.72 -8.59 11.48
N ILE A 14 -0.61 -8.82 10.17
CA ILE A 14 -0.97 -7.82 9.15
C ILE A 14 -2.42 -7.39 9.32
N VAL A 15 -3.35 -8.36 9.46
CA VAL A 15 -4.78 -8.07 9.65
C VAL A 15 -5.00 -7.26 10.94
N LEU A 16 -4.31 -7.61 12.02
CA LEU A 16 -4.36 -6.84 13.27
C LEU A 16 -3.90 -5.39 13.06
N GLY A 17 -2.80 -5.20 12.32
CA GLY A 17 -2.29 -3.89 11.94
C GLY A 17 -3.33 -3.02 11.22
N VAL A 18 -4.06 -3.61 10.28
CA VAL A 18 -5.11 -2.93 9.51
C VAL A 18 -6.34 -2.58 10.38
N ILE A 19 -6.65 -3.39 11.40
CA ILE A 19 -7.83 -3.17 12.24
C ILE A 19 -7.53 -2.17 13.38
N PHE A 20 -6.28 -1.99 13.81
CA PHE A 20 -5.92 -1.10 14.91
C PHE A 20 -6.49 0.33 14.79
N PRO A 21 -6.42 1.02 13.63
CA PRO A 21 -6.98 2.36 13.48
C PRO A 21 -8.50 2.38 13.71
N VAL A 22 -9.22 1.31 13.39
CA VAL A 22 -10.68 1.22 13.61
C VAL A 22 -11.00 1.20 15.10
N PHE A 23 -10.21 0.46 15.89
CA PHE A 23 -10.40 0.43 17.35
C PHE A 23 -10.04 1.76 18.03
N SER A 24 -9.25 2.63 17.39
CA SER A 24 -8.92 3.95 17.93
C SER A 24 -10.17 4.82 18.17
N VAL A 25 -11.26 4.59 17.41
CA VAL A 25 -12.55 5.28 17.54
C VAL A 25 -13.19 5.04 18.91
N ILE A 26 -12.90 3.91 19.56
CA ILE A 26 -13.50 3.56 20.86
C ILE A 26 -12.77 4.26 22.02
N VAL A 27 -11.50 4.63 21.83
CA VAL A 27 -10.62 5.13 22.90
C VAL A 27 -11.14 6.38 23.60
N PRO A 28 -11.71 7.40 22.91
CA PRO A 28 -12.29 8.58 23.57
C PRO A 28 -13.41 8.26 24.57
N PHE A 29 -14.10 7.13 24.39
CA PHE A 29 -15.23 6.73 25.23
C PHE A 29 -14.81 6.00 26.52
N LEU A 30 -13.52 5.76 26.73
CA LEU A 30 -13.00 5.02 27.88
C LEU A 30 -12.85 5.87 29.16
N GLY A 31 -13.20 7.15 29.14
CA GLY A 31 -13.11 8.05 30.30
C GLY A 31 -11.67 8.34 30.76
N LEU A 32 -10.68 8.13 29.87
CA LEU A 32 -9.27 8.36 30.16
C LEU A 32 -8.91 9.86 30.14
N SER A 33 -7.77 10.20 30.75
CA SER A 33 -7.23 11.57 30.66
C SER A 33 -6.92 11.94 29.21
N LYS A 34 -7.02 13.24 28.86
CA LYS A 34 -6.75 13.73 27.50
C LYS A 34 -5.40 13.27 26.95
N GLY A 35 -4.36 13.30 27.80
CA GLY A 35 -3.02 12.85 27.43
C GLY A 35 -2.98 11.36 27.08
N MET A 36 -3.55 10.50 27.92
CA MET A 36 -3.58 9.05 27.68
C MET A 36 -4.41 8.70 26.44
N THR A 37 -5.58 9.33 26.27
CA THR A 37 -6.43 9.15 25.08
C THR A 37 -5.66 9.49 23.80
N ALA A 38 -4.98 10.65 23.78
CA ALA A 38 -4.19 11.06 22.62
C ALA A 38 -3.05 10.06 22.34
N THR A 39 -2.30 9.64 23.36
CA THR A 39 -1.20 8.67 23.18
C THR A 39 -1.69 7.34 22.62
N ILE A 40 -2.79 6.79 23.14
CA ILE A 40 -3.33 5.51 22.67
C ILE A 40 -3.84 5.64 21.23
N ILE A 41 -4.56 6.72 20.89
CA ILE A 41 -5.02 6.95 19.52
C ILE A 41 -3.83 7.06 18.56
N THR A 42 -2.82 7.87 18.89
CA THR A 42 -1.62 7.99 18.06
C THR A 42 -0.94 6.65 17.85
N LEU A 43 -0.80 5.85 18.91
CA LEU A 43 -0.19 4.52 18.82
C LEU A 43 -1.04 3.58 17.96
N MET A 44 -2.36 3.62 18.05
CA MET A 44 -3.25 2.75 17.26
C MET A 44 -3.40 3.20 15.79
N VAL A 45 -3.09 4.46 15.47
CA VAL A 45 -3.22 4.99 14.10
C VAL A 45 -1.88 4.96 13.34
N VAL A 46 -0.74 5.24 13.99
CA VAL A 46 0.57 5.42 13.31
C VAL A 46 1.74 4.64 13.98
N GLY A 47 1.51 3.96 15.10
CA GLY A 47 2.56 3.20 15.79
C GLY A 47 2.47 1.70 15.58
N ALA A 48 1.42 1.11 16.15
CA ALA A 48 1.16 -0.31 16.12
C ALA A 48 0.88 -0.86 14.71
N PRO A 49 0.12 -0.17 13.83
CA PRO A 49 -0.12 -0.66 12.47
C PRO A 49 1.17 -0.95 11.71
N GLU A 50 2.12 -0.01 11.73
CA GLU A 50 3.39 -0.04 11.00
C GLU A 50 4.27 -1.20 11.49
N VAL A 51 4.38 -1.36 12.81
CA VAL A 51 5.12 -2.47 13.41
C VAL A 51 4.48 -3.81 13.03
N CYS A 52 3.15 -3.89 13.05
CA CYS A 52 2.42 -5.09 12.66
C CYS A 52 2.60 -5.42 11.18
N LEU A 53 2.52 -4.42 10.30
CA LEU A 53 2.72 -4.60 8.87
C LEU A 53 4.15 -5.07 8.55
N LEU A 54 5.14 -4.50 9.22
CA LEU A 54 6.54 -4.86 9.02
C LEU A 54 6.85 -6.27 9.54
N VAL A 55 6.54 -6.55 10.81
CA VAL A 55 6.77 -7.87 11.42
C VAL A 55 5.93 -8.95 10.73
N GLY A 56 4.66 -8.64 10.47
CA GLY A 56 3.75 -9.53 9.78
C GLY A 56 4.20 -9.81 8.35
N GLY A 57 4.71 -8.82 7.61
CA GLY A 57 5.26 -8.99 6.27
C GLY A 57 6.50 -9.91 6.25
N ILE A 58 7.41 -9.72 7.20
CA ILE A 58 8.60 -10.58 7.36
C ILE A 58 8.19 -12.04 7.64
N LEU A 59 7.22 -12.25 8.53
CA LEU A 59 6.73 -13.58 8.89
C LEU A 59 5.87 -14.24 7.80
N ALA A 60 5.08 -13.44 7.08
CA ALA A 60 4.24 -13.88 5.97
C ALA A 60 5.09 -14.43 4.82
N GLY A 61 6.22 -13.78 4.55
CA GLY A 61 7.15 -14.15 3.49
C GLY A 61 6.51 -14.18 2.11
N LYS A 62 7.19 -14.81 1.15
CA LYS A 62 6.69 -14.92 -0.24
C LYS A 62 5.35 -15.66 -0.32
N GLU A 63 5.18 -16.73 0.46
CA GLU A 63 3.95 -17.53 0.51
C GLU A 63 2.71 -16.70 0.88
N GLY A 64 2.85 -15.81 1.87
CA GLY A 64 1.76 -14.96 2.33
C GLY A 64 1.40 -13.89 1.30
N VAL A 65 2.42 -13.30 0.66
CA VAL A 65 2.23 -12.33 -0.43
C VAL A 65 1.49 -12.98 -1.61
N ASP A 66 1.89 -14.18 -2.03
CA ASP A 66 1.24 -14.88 -3.14
C ASP A 66 -0.23 -15.21 -2.83
N LEU A 67 -0.54 -15.57 -1.59
CA LEU A 67 -1.91 -15.82 -1.15
C LEU A 67 -2.77 -14.55 -1.20
N VAL A 68 -2.25 -13.42 -0.69
CA VAL A 68 -2.97 -12.14 -0.70
C VAL A 68 -3.16 -11.65 -2.13
N LYS A 69 -2.11 -11.68 -2.96
CA LYS A 69 -2.16 -11.34 -4.40
C LYS A 69 -3.23 -12.15 -5.11
N GLY A 70 -3.29 -13.46 -4.86
CA GLY A 70 -4.32 -14.34 -5.43
C GLY A 70 -5.75 -13.98 -4.99
N LYS A 71 -5.95 -13.64 -3.71
CA LYS A 71 -7.26 -13.18 -3.20
C LYS A 71 -7.69 -11.85 -3.83
N ILE A 72 -6.80 -10.87 -3.88
CA ILE A 72 -7.09 -9.55 -4.48
C ILE A 72 -7.45 -9.70 -5.96
N LYS A 73 -6.64 -10.45 -6.73
CA LYS A 73 -6.93 -10.74 -8.13
C LYS A 73 -8.31 -11.39 -8.30
N LYS A 74 -8.64 -12.38 -7.47
CA LYS A 74 -9.95 -13.03 -7.48
C LYS A 74 -11.09 -12.05 -7.18
N MET A 75 -10.92 -11.17 -6.20
CA MET A 75 -11.92 -10.15 -5.86
C MET A 75 -12.13 -9.14 -7.00
N LEU A 76 -11.07 -8.80 -7.73
CA LEU A 76 -11.11 -7.90 -8.87
C LEU A 76 -11.51 -8.59 -10.20
N GLY A 77 -11.81 -9.90 -10.17
CA GLY A 77 -12.11 -10.67 -11.39
C GLY A 77 -10.92 -10.83 -12.35
N LEU A 78 -9.69 -10.63 -11.86
CA LEU A 78 -8.47 -10.71 -12.65
C LEU A 78 -7.93 -12.15 -12.73
N PRO A 79 -7.27 -12.51 -13.84
CA PRO A 79 -6.65 -13.83 -13.99
C PRO A 79 -5.65 -14.12 -12.86
N ALA A 80 -5.70 -15.33 -12.31
CA ALA A 80 -4.79 -15.76 -11.24
C ALA A 80 -3.33 -15.77 -11.70
N GLU A 81 -3.10 -16.13 -12.97
CA GLU A 81 -1.77 -16.25 -13.57
C GLU A 81 -1.03 -14.90 -13.70
N GLU A 82 0.29 -14.96 -13.83
CA GLU A 82 1.12 -13.81 -14.13
C GLU A 82 0.95 -13.43 -15.61
N TYR A 83 -0.06 -12.60 -15.90
CA TYR A 83 -0.19 -12.02 -17.23
C TYR A 83 0.68 -10.75 -17.31
N PRO A 84 1.49 -10.59 -18.38
CA PRO A 84 2.15 -9.32 -18.65
C PRO A 84 1.08 -8.27 -18.99
N ALA A 85 1.25 -7.05 -18.47
CA ALA A 85 0.39 -5.94 -18.84
C ALA A 85 0.61 -5.61 -20.33
N THR A 86 -0.46 -5.27 -21.05
CA THR A 86 -0.30 -4.70 -22.39
C THR A 86 0.39 -3.34 -22.31
N SER A 87 1.02 -2.88 -23.40
CA SER A 87 1.68 -1.57 -23.44
C SER A 87 0.74 -0.43 -22.99
N THR A 88 -0.53 -0.48 -23.38
CA THR A 88 -1.54 0.51 -22.99
C THR A 88 -1.88 0.42 -21.50
N GLN A 89 -2.14 -0.78 -20.98
CA GLN A 89 -2.40 -0.98 -19.55
C GLN A 89 -1.22 -0.50 -18.70
N TYR A 90 0.01 -0.83 -19.09
CA TYR A 90 1.19 -0.39 -18.37
C TYR A 90 1.30 1.14 -18.35
N LYS A 91 1.07 1.83 -19.47
CA LYS A 91 1.07 3.29 -19.55
C LYS A 91 0.00 3.93 -18.65
N ILE A 92 -1.21 3.36 -18.63
CA ILE A 92 -2.29 3.79 -17.71
C ILE A 92 -1.83 3.62 -16.26
N GLY A 93 -1.24 2.47 -15.94
CA GLY A 93 -0.72 2.19 -14.59
C GLY A 93 0.34 3.18 -14.13
N VAL A 94 1.30 3.50 -15.01
CA VAL A 94 2.30 4.56 -14.77
C VAL A 94 1.61 5.91 -14.54
N GLY A 95 0.64 6.27 -15.39
CA GLY A 95 -0.13 7.51 -15.23
C GLY A 95 -0.83 7.61 -13.87
N CYS A 96 -1.47 6.52 -13.42
CA CYS A 96 -2.10 6.44 -12.10
C CYS A 96 -1.08 6.64 -10.97
N ILE A 97 0.10 6.00 -11.03
CA ILE A 97 1.14 6.15 -10.00
C ILE A 97 1.69 7.58 -9.97
N ILE A 98 1.92 8.19 -11.14
CA ILE A 98 2.39 9.59 -11.22
C ILE A 98 1.33 10.53 -10.64
N ALA A 99 0.06 10.36 -11.01
CA ALA A 99 -1.03 11.16 -10.48
C ALA A 99 -1.17 10.99 -8.96
N TRP A 100 -1.09 9.76 -8.45
CA TRP A 100 -1.05 9.48 -7.01
C TRP A 100 0.10 10.22 -6.32
N PHE A 101 1.31 10.16 -6.89
CA PHE A 101 2.48 10.83 -6.34
C PHE A 101 2.32 12.34 -6.30
N ILE A 102 1.77 12.95 -7.36
CA ILE A 102 1.52 14.39 -7.42
C ILE A 102 0.49 14.81 -6.36
N ILE A 103 -0.64 14.11 -6.31
CA ILE A 103 -1.76 14.48 -5.42
C ILE A 103 -1.42 14.24 -3.96
N THR A 104 -0.66 13.20 -3.64
CA THR A 104 -0.42 12.77 -2.25
C THR A 104 0.92 13.26 -1.71
N VAL A 105 2.00 13.12 -2.49
CA VAL A 105 3.36 13.40 -2.02
C VAL A 105 3.78 14.82 -2.40
N ALA A 106 3.65 15.19 -3.68
CA ALA A 106 4.11 16.50 -4.14
C ALA A 106 3.28 17.65 -3.55
N SER A 107 1.97 17.45 -3.36
CA SER A 107 1.09 18.41 -2.69
C SER A 107 1.53 18.73 -1.26
N GLY A 108 2.13 17.78 -0.54
CA GLY A 108 2.67 17.98 0.80
C GLY A 108 3.74 19.08 0.90
N TYR A 109 4.36 19.43 -0.23
CA TYR A 109 5.38 20.48 -0.32
C TYR A 109 4.83 21.82 -0.78
N LEU A 110 3.55 21.90 -1.18
CA LEU A 110 2.91 23.14 -1.58
C LEU A 110 2.29 23.82 -0.36
N PRO A 111 2.72 25.05 -0.01
CA PRO A 111 2.15 25.77 1.11
C PRO A 111 0.65 26.03 0.87
N ASN A 112 -0.15 25.90 1.92
CA ASN A 112 -1.59 26.22 1.96
C ASN A 112 -2.49 25.37 1.06
N ILE A 113 -2.01 24.31 0.41
CA ILE A 113 -2.87 23.45 -0.43
C ILE A 113 -3.96 22.73 0.39
N PHE A 114 -3.66 22.42 1.66
CA PHE A 114 -4.60 21.82 2.60
C PHE A 114 -5.54 22.85 3.25
N GLU A 115 -5.29 24.15 3.05
CA GLU A 115 -6.19 25.22 3.49
C GLU A 115 -7.24 25.57 2.43
N ASP A 116 -7.04 25.10 1.19
CA ASP A 116 -8.04 25.24 0.13
C ASP A 116 -9.37 24.57 0.56
N PRO A 117 -10.51 25.27 0.48
CA PRO A 117 -11.79 24.74 0.93
C PRO A 117 -12.19 23.42 0.25
N PHE A 118 -11.90 23.26 -1.05
CA PHE A 118 -12.23 22.03 -1.76
C PHE A 118 -11.40 20.85 -1.23
N VAL A 119 -10.10 21.06 -0.99
CA VAL A 119 -9.24 20.01 -0.43
C VAL A 119 -9.66 19.68 1.00
N LYS A 120 -9.81 20.69 1.85
CA LYS A 120 -10.12 20.53 3.27
C LYS A 120 -11.44 19.80 3.50
N ASP A 121 -12.49 20.17 2.78
CA ASP A 121 -13.82 19.59 2.95
C ASP A 121 -13.92 18.17 2.37
N ASN A 122 -13.00 17.80 1.46
CA ASN A 122 -13.00 16.49 0.80
C ASN A 122 -11.79 15.61 1.13
N LEU A 123 -11.02 15.96 2.17
CA LEU A 123 -9.76 15.27 2.55
C LEU A 123 -9.88 13.75 2.61
N LEU A 124 -10.96 13.24 3.23
CA LEU A 124 -11.21 11.80 3.34
C LEU A 124 -11.41 11.14 1.97
N TYR A 125 -12.24 11.74 1.12
CA TYR A 125 -12.53 11.21 -0.21
C TYR A 125 -11.32 11.29 -1.13
N LEU A 126 -10.54 12.37 -1.03
CA LEU A 126 -9.28 12.53 -1.75
C LEU A 126 -8.28 11.45 -1.34
N SER A 127 -8.13 11.18 -0.04
CA SER A 127 -7.23 10.13 0.46
C SER A 127 -7.64 8.73 0.00
N ILE A 128 -8.94 8.40 0.08
CA ILE A 128 -9.44 7.10 -0.41
C ILE A 128 -9.25 6.99 -1.93
N GLY A 129 -9.54 8.07 -2.66
CA GLY A 129 -9.40 8.12 -4.12
C GLY A 129 -7.96 7.92 -4.58
N THR A 130 -7.00 8.56 -3.92
CA THR A 130 -5.58 8.40 -4.22
C THR A 130 -5.09 6.99 -3.88
N ASP A 131 -5.51 6.39 -2.76
CA ASP A 131 -5.16 5.01 -2.43
C ASP A 131 -5.70 4.00 -3.47
N ILE A 132 -6.96 4.18 -3.89
CA ILE A 132 -7.55 3.37 -4.98
C ILE A 132 -6.75 3.57 -6.27
N LEU A 133 -6.38 4.80 -6.60
CA LEU A 133 -5.59 5.12 -7.79
C LEU A 133 -4.23 4.42 -7.77
N LEU A 134 -3.55 4.38 -6.62
CA LEU A 134 -2.30 3.65 -6.45
C LEU A 134 -2.50 2.14 -6.63
N ILE A 135 -3.52 1.56 -5.97
CA ILE A 135 -3.82 0.13 -6.06
C ILE A 135 -4.11 -0.28 -7.51
N LEU A 136 -4.93 0.50 -8.22
CA LEU A 136 -5.23 0.27 -9.63
C LEU A 136 -3.98 0.41 -10.50
N GLY A 137 -3.18 1.46 -10.27
CA GLY A 137 -1.96 1.71 -11.02
C GLY A 137 -0.94 0.59 -10.90
N VAL A 138 -0.71 0.11 -9.68
CA VAL A 138 0.28 -0.93 -9.37
C VAL A 138 -0.23 -2.33 -9.73
N PHE A 139 -1.43 -2.72 -9.27
CA PHE A 139 -1.88 -4.11 -9.34
C PHE A 139 -2.81 -4.40 -10.51
N ALA A 140 -3.72 -3.49 -10.87
CA ALA A 140 -4.71 -3.75 -11.93
C ALA A 140 -4.13 -3.48 -13.32
N PHE A 141 -3.55 -2.30 -13.52
CA PHE A 141 -3.03 -1.84 -14.82
C PHE A 141 -1.55 -2.17 -15.01
N GLY A 142 -0.72 -1.88 -14.01
CA GLY A 142 0.71 -2.19 -14.04
C GLY A 142 1.02 -3.69 -13.89
N GLY A 143 0.18 -4.41 -13.14
CA GLY A 143 0.24 -5.85 -12.98
C GLY A 143 1.59 -6.37 -12.47
N ASN A 144 1.96 -7.59 -12.89
CA ASN A 144 3.21 -8.21 -12.48
C ASN A 144 4.44 -7.42 -12.95
N GLN A 145 4.35 -6.85 -14.16
CA GLN A 145 5.44 -6.10 -14.78
C GLN A 145 5.84 -4.86 -13.96
N MET A 146 4.86 -4.13 -13.41
CA MET A 146 5.12 -2.98 -12.55
C MET A 146 5.79 -3.39 -11.24
N ILE A 147 5.27 -4.42 -10.57
CA ILE A 147 5.84 -4.93 -9.31
C ILE A 147 7.30 -5.40 -9.52
N THR A 148 7.57 -6.13 -10.60
CA THR A 148 8.93 -6.60 -10.91
C THR A 148 9.88 -5.43 -11.12
N LYS A 149 9.50 -4.43 -11.95
CA LYS A 149 10.35 -3.26 -12.22
C LYS A 149 10.60 -2.40 -10.99
N LEU A 150 9.58 -2.20 -10.14
CA LEU A 150 9.76 -1.52 -8.86
C LEU A 150 10.73 -2.31 -7.97
N GLY A 151 10.56 -3.63 -7.89
CA GLY A 151 11.46 -4.50 -7.14
C GLY A 151 12.91 -4.46 -7.66
N GLU A 152 13.11 -4.40 -8.98
CA GLU A 152 14.41 -4.24 -9.61
C GLU A 152 15.06 -2.88 -9.29
N ALA A 153 14.28 -1.80 -9.26
CA ALA A 153 14.77 -0.46 -8.93
C ALA A 153 15.34 -0.37 -7.50
N PHE A 154 14.84 -1.17 -6.56
CA PHE A 154 15.35 -1.24 -5.19
C PHE A 154 16.44 -2.32 -4.98
N ARG A 155 16.74 -3.13 -6.00
CA ARG A 155 17.82 -4.12 -5.94
C ARG A 155 19.07 -3.53 -6.56
N TRP A 156 20.19 -3.69 -5.87
CA TRP A 156 21.49 -3.41 -6.48
C TRP A 156 21.69 -4.35 -7.67
N GLN A 157 21.81 -3.78 -8.86
CA GLN A 157 22.15 -4.49 -10.07
C GLN A 157 23.63 -4.21 -10.40
N PRO A 158 24.43 -5.22 -10.74
CA PRO A 158 25.77 -4.98 -11.23
C PRO A 158 25.68 -4.14 -12.50
N TRP A 159 26.53 -3.13 -12.61
CA TRP A 159 26.59 -2.30 -13.81
C TRP A 159 27.07 -3.13 -15.00
N VAL A 160 26.21 -3.29 -16.01
CA VAL A 160 26.55 -3.97 -17.27
C VAL A 160 26.67 -2.90 -18.35
N LEU A 161 27.82 -2.83 -19.03
CA LEU A 161 27.97 -1.96 -20.19
C LEU A 161 27.04 -2.45 -21.30
N PRO A 162 26.28 -1.57 -21.97
CA PRO A 162 25.47 -1.97 -23.11
C PRO A 162 26.40 -2.61 -24.15
N GLU A 163 26.10 -3.86 -24.54
CA GLU A 163 26.78 -4.48 -25.68
C GLU A 163 26.60 -3.55 -26.87
N LYS A 164 27.71 -3.15 -27.51
CA LYS A 164 27.64 -2.42 -28.78
C LYS A 164 26.89 -3.31 -29.76
N GLU A 165 25.67 -2.93 -30.11
CA GLU A 165 24.97 -3.48 -31.27
C GLU A 165 25.94 -3.40 -32.45
N LYS A 166 26.31 -4.56 -33.00
CA LYS A 166 27.16 -4.67 -34.18
C LYS A 166 26.32 -4.57 -35.44
#